data_AF-E6ZN56-F1
#
_entry.id   AF-E6ZN56-F1
#
_cell.length_a   1.000
_cell.length_b   1.000
_cell.length_c   1.000
_cell.angle_alpha   90.00
_cell.angle_beta   90.00
_cell.angle_gamma   90.00
#
_symmetry.space_group_name_H-M   'P 1'
#
loop_
_entity.id
_entity.type
_entity.pdbx_description
1 polymer ?
#
loop_
_entity_poly.entity_id
_entity_poly.type
_entity_poly.pdbx_seq_one_letter_code
_entity_poly.pdbx_strand_id
1 'polypeptide(L)'
;MKFIFHLKLSAVLVLAFCLLAVFAAPATSDSPVLTDGQPEIADWWKSYRAAQAHKQPPQVSVVYSAPVFELAQKLQPFRERLDHLTSLKQWVLRDAETKRLLTQNQKHVLSKPFYTWDQQSLTDQVRGHTISTRLNEEKSFVAEVENVLAHVAILLPDRNPRF
;
A
#
# COMPACT_ATOMS: atom_id res chain seq x y z
N MET A 1 -1.29 65.82 -7.85
CA MET A 1 -1.07 64.53 -7.16
C MET A 1 -2.19 63.57 -7.57
N LYS A 2 -1.85 62.45 -8.22
CA LYS A 2 -2.78 61.41 -8.70
C LYS A 2 -2.56 60.16 -7.84
N PHE A 3 -3.61 59.65 -7.20
CA PHE A 3 -3.65 58.29 -6.65
C PHE A 3 -4.99 57.67 -7.04
N ILE A 4 -4.93 56.71 -7.96
CA ILE A 4 -6.06 55.87 -8.36
C ILE A 4 -5.79 54.51 -7.71
N PHE A 5 -6.58 54.19 -6.69
CA PHE A 5 -6.58 52.87 -6.07
C PHE A 5 -7.42 51.93 -6.94
N HIS A 6 -6.77 50.98 -7.60
CA HIS A 6 -7.46 49.86 -8.25
C HIS A 6 -7.73 48.77 -7.21
N LEU A 7 -8.98 48.70 -6.72
CA LEU A 7 -9.48 47.53 -6.00
C LEU A 7 -9.64 46.36 -6.98
N LYS A 8 -8.88 45.28 -6.79
CA LYS A 8 -9.08 44.00 -7.50
C LYS A 8 -10.10 43.17 -6.73
N LEU A 9 -11.29 43.05 -7.30
CA LEU A 9 -12.37 42.18 -6.86
C LEU A 9 -12.08 40.75 -7.38
N SER A 10 -11.61 39.84 -6.52
CA SER A 10 -11.48 38.42 -6.87
C SER A 10 -12.70 37.66 -6.33
N ALA A 11 -13.61 37.32 -7.24
CA ALA A 11 -14.75 36.46 -6.97
C ALA A 11 -14.29 35.02 -6.78
N VAL A 12 -14.47 34.46 -5.58
CA VAL A 12 -14.33 33.03 -5.31
C VAL A 12 -15.69 32.39 -5.61
N LEU A 13 -15.77 31.63 -6.69
CA LEU A 13 -16.96 30.87 -7.07
C LEU A 13 -16.96 29.56 -6.28
N VAL A 14 -17.74 29.49 -5.20
CA VAL A 14 -18.03 28.25 -4.47
C VAL A 14 -19.20 27.56 -5.17
N LEU A 15 -18.92 26.55 -5.99
CA LEU A 15 -19.95 25.66 -6.53
C LEU A 15 -20.05 24.43 -5.63
N ALA A 16 -21.03 24.46 -4.73
CA ALA A 16 -21.55 23.29 -4.06
C ALA A 16 -22.53 22.58 -5.02
N PHE A 17 -22.34 21.28 -5.23
CA PHE A 17 -23.36 20.41 -5.81
C PHE A 17 -23.53 19.20 -4.88
N CYS A 18 -24.52 19.32 -4.00
CA CYS A 18 -25.15 18.19 -3.33
C CYS A 18 -26.35 17.72 -4.17
N LEU A 19 -26.75 16.47 -3.96
CA LEU A 19 -27.86 15.70 -4.59
C LEU A 19 -27.38 15.00 -5.88
N LEU A 20 -27.27 13.67 -5.90
CA LEU A 20 -28.41 12.76 -5.81
C LEU A 20 -28.08 11.49 -5.00
N ALA A 21 -28.85 11.28 -3.94
CA ALA A 21 -29.05 9.95 -3.37
C ALA A 21 -29.99 9.17 -4.31
N VAL A 22 -29.46 8.17 -5.01
CA VAL A 22 -30.28 7.12 -5.64
C VAL A 22 -30.05 5.85 -4.84
N PHE A 23 -31.04 5.50 -4.02
CA PHE A 23 -31.20 4.14 -3.53
C PHE A 23 -31.54 3.25 -4.73
N ALA A 24 -30.61 2.38 -5.13
CA ALA A 24 -30.90 1.20 -5.92
C ALA A 24 -30.35 -0.02 -5.17
N ALA A 25 -31.24 -0.89 -4.74
CA ALA A 25 -30.94 -2.22 -4.20
C ALA A 25 -30.38 -3.13 -5.33
N PRO A 26 -29.80 -4.30 -5.01
CA PRO A 26 -28.68 -4.87 -5.75
C PRO A 26 -29.11 -5.51 -7.06
N ALA A 27 -28.58 -5.02 -8.18
CA ALA A 27 -28.50 -5.82 -9.38
C ALA A 27 -27.23 -6.69 -9.29
N THR A 28 -27.41 -7.96 -8.96
CA THR A 28 -26.44 -9.00 -9.35
C THR A 28 -26.36 -9.00 -10.86
N SER A 29 -25.26 -8.50 -11.41
CA SER A 29 -24.84 -8.79 -12.77
C SER A 29 -23.37 -9.17 -12.71
N ASP A 30 -23.17 -10.47 -12.83
CA ASP A 30 -21.91 -11.08 -13.21
C ASP A 30 -21.46 -10.49 -14.54
N SER A 31 -20.33 -9.76 -14.49
CA SER A 31 -19.32 -9.53 -15.53
C SER A 31 -18.74 -8.14 -15.33
N PRO A 32 -17.43 -7.98 -15.12
CA PRO A 32 -16.83 -6.66 -15.13
C PRO A 32 -16.89 -6.15 -16.57
N VAL A 33 -17.88 -5.29 -16.84
CA VAL A 33 -17.79 -4.36 -17.96
C VAL A 33 -16.56 -3.51 -17.66
N LEU A 34 -15.45 -3.79 -18.36
CA LEU A 34 -14.31 -2.90 -18.45
C LEU A 34 -14.86 -1.57 -18.97
N THR A 35 -15.04 -0.61 -18.07
CA THR A 35 -15.35 0.76 -18.44
C THR A 35 -14.17 1.27 -19.27
N ASP A 36 -14.46 1.55 -20.53
CA ASP A 36 -13.54 2.09 -21.53
C ASP A 36 -12.82 3.31 -20.93
N GLY A 37 -11.56 3.13 -20.51
CA GLY A 37 -10.73 4.19 -19.91
C GLY A 37 -9.95 3.85 -18.62
N GLN A 38 -10.21 2.74 -17.92
CA GLN A 38 -9.32 2.31 -16.82
C GLN A 38 -8.23 1.36 -17.33
N PRO A 39 -6.94 1.58 -16.98
CA PRO A 39 -5.90 0.64 -17.33
C PRO A 39 -6.21 -0.70 -16.67
N GLU A 40 -6.19 -1.76 -17.47
CA GLU A 40 -6.32 -3.11 -16.97
C GLU A 40 -5.23 -3.37 -15.93
N ILE A 41 -5.64 -3.86 -14.76
CA ILE A 41 -4.74 -4.16 -13.65
C ILE A 41 -4.75 -5.65 -13.39
N ALA A 42 -3.56 -6.22 -13.19
CA ALA A 42 -3.41 -7.65 -13.02
C ALA A 42 -4.26 -8.22 -11.87
N ASP A 43 -4.88 -9.37 -12.09
CA ASP A 43 -5.78 -9.99 -11.10
C ASP A 43 -5.05 -10.38 -9.81
N TRP A 44 -3.79 -10.83 -9.89
CA TRP A 44 -2.99 -11.12 -8.69
C TRP A 44 -2.87 -9.91 -7.76
N TRP A 45 -2.83 -8.69 -8.31
CA TRP A 45 -2.77 -7.48 -7.51
C TRP A 45 -4.12 -7.15 -6.88
N LYS A 46 -5.22 -7.33 -7.62
CA LYS A 46 -6.57 -7.20 -7.06
C LYS A 46 -6.79 -8.18 -5.91
N SER A 47 -6.41 -9.45 -6.09
CA SER A 47 -6.49 -10.49 -5.07
C SER A 47 -5.62 -10.16 -3.85
N TYR A 48 -4.39 -9.69 -4.07
CA TYR A 48 -3.52 -9.23 -2.99
C TYR A 48 -4.18 -8.10 -2.18
N ARG A 49 -4.70 -7.07 -2.86
CA ARG A 49 -5.35 -5.92 -2.21
C ARG A 49 -6.56 -6.35 -1.38
N ALA A 50 -7.41 -7.22 -1.91
CA ALA A 50 -8.57 -7.74 -1.20
C ALA A 50 -8.16 -8.54 0.05
N ALA A 51 -7.16 -9.42 -0.08
CA ALA A 51 -6.79 -10.36 0.98
C ALA A 51 -5.82 -9.79 2.04
N GLN A 52 -4.98 -8.80 1.70
CA GLN A 52 -3.84 -8.40 2.53
C GLN A 52 -3.87 -6.93 2.96
N ALA A 53 -4.52 -6.01 2.22
CA ALA A 53 -4.42 -4.57 2.50
C ALA A 53 -4.97 -4.16 3.88
N HIS A 54 -5.89 -4.94 4.44
CA HIS A 54 -6.44 -4.70 5.78
C HIS A 54 -5.54 -5.22 6.92
N LYS A 55 -4.52 -6.03 6.61
CA LYS A 55 -3.56 -6.55 7.58
C LYS A 55 -2.51 -5.48 7.91
N GLN A 56 -2.92 -4.53 8.73
CA GLN A 56 -2.10 -3.43 9.20
C GLN A 56 -1.41 -3.80 10.52
N PRO A 57 -0.23 -3.26 10.81
CA PRO A 57 0.40 -3.45 12.11
C PRO A 57 -0.45 -2.80 13.22
N PRO A 58 -0.30 -3.26 14.49
CA PRO A 58 -1.02 -2.71 15.61
C PRO A 58 -0.74 -1.22 15.82
N GLN A 59 -1.69 -0.54 16.47
CA GLN A 59 -1.52 0.85 16.87
C GLN A 59 -0.40 0.98 17.91
N VAL A 60 0.26 2.14 17.94
CA VAL A 60 1.38 2.41 18.86
C VAL A 60 0.97 2.23 20.33
N SER A 61 -0.25 2.60 20.71
CA SER A 61 -0.79 2.36 22.06
C SER A 61 -0.77 0.88 22.44
N VAL A 62 -1.13 -0.01 21.51
CA VAL A 62 -1.13 -1.46 21.70
C VAL A 62 0.28 -2.03 21.78
N VAL A 63 1.22 -1.44 21.03
CA VAL A 63 2.65 -1.84 21.06
C VAL A 63 3.26 -1.64 22.45
N TYR A 64 2.89 -0.57 23.14
CA TYR A 64 3.44 -0.26 24.47
C TYR A 64 2.67 -0.89 25.63
N SER A 65 1.43 -1.32 25.42
CA SER A 65 0.59 -1.88 26.50
C SER A 65 0.56 -3.42 26.52
N ALA A 66 0.81 -4.07 25.38
CA ALA A 66 0.74 -5.52 25.29
C ALA A 66 2.05 -6.19 25.77
N PRO A 67 1.96 -7.30 26.54
CA PRO A 67 3.09 -8.18 26.77
C PRO A 67 3.71 -8.67 25.45
N VAL A 68 5.01 -8.93 25.41
CA VAL A 68 5.74 -9.28 24.18
C VAL A 68 5.11 -10.47 23.43
N PHE A 69 4.68 -11.50 24.14
CA PHE A 69 4.01 -12.66 23.53
C PHE A 69 2.68 -12.28 22.85
N GLU A 70 1.84 -11.49 23.51
CA GLU A 70 0.60 -10.99 22.92
C GLU A 70 0.86 -10.04 21.74
N LEU A 71 1.91 -9.21 21.84
CA LEU A 71 2.31 -8.33 20.74
C LEU A 71 2.74 -9.15 19.51
N ALA A 72 3.51 -10.22 19.71
CA ALA A 72 3.91 -11.13 18.65
C ALA A 72 2.69 -11.79 17.97
N GLN A 73 1.65 -12.13 18.73
CA GLN A 73 0.40 -12.64 18.17
C GLN A 73 -0.37 -11.54 17.40
N LYS A 74 -0.47 -10.33 17.95
CA LYS A 74 -1.15 -9.20 17.29
C LYS A 74 -0.46 -8.76 16.00
N LEU A 75 0.85 -9.00 15.87
CA LEU A 75 1.62 -8.75 14.66
C LEU A 75 1.48 -9.86 13.60
N GLN A 76 0.92 -11.03 13.93
CA GLN A 76 0.80 -12.17 13.02
C GLN A 76 0.17 -11.80 11.66
N PRO A 77 -0.97 -11.10 11.58
CA PRO A 77 -1.56 -10.76 10.29
C PRO A 77 -0.63 -9.85 9.46
N PHE A 78 0.07 -8.93 10.11
CA PHE A 78 1.02 -8.06 9.43
C PHE A 78 2.22 -8.86 8.89
N ARG A 79 2.74 -9.83 9.67
CA ARG A 79 3.80 -10.74 9.19
C ARG A 79 3.38 -11.49 7.94
N GLU A 80 2.18 -12.08 7.92
CA GLU A 80 1.66 -12.80 6.75
C GLU A 80 1.60 -11.91 5.50
N ARG A 81 1.25 -10.64 5.67
CA ARG A 81 1.30 -9.65 4.58
C ARG A 81 2.73 -9.41 4.10
N LEU A 82 3.69 -9.27 5.01
CA LEU A 82 5.10 -9.08 4.66
C LEU A 82 5.67 -10.31 3.94
N ASP A 83 5.28 -11.52 4.35
CA ASP A 83 5.69 -12.77 3.71
C ASP A 83 5.14 -12.85 2.28
N HIS A 84 3.85 -12.51 2.08
CA HIS A 84 3.27 -12.46 0.75
C HIS A 84 3.95 -11.40 -0.14
N LEU A 85 4.20 -10.19 0.40
CA LEU A 85 4.95 -9.16 -0.30
C LEU A 85 6.38 -9.61 -0.64
N THR A 86 7.02 -10.40 0.22
CA THR A 86 8.33 -10.98 -0.04
C THR A 86 8.29 -11.92 -1.24
N SER A 87 7.30 -12.80 -1.31
CA SER A 87 7.11 -13.69 -2.45
C SER A 87 6.91 -12.90 -3.74
N LEU A 88 6.07 -11.85 -3.72
CA LEU A 88 5.85 -10.97 -4.88
C LEU A 88 7.12 -10.23 -5.30
N LYS A 89 7.87 -9.63 -4.35
CA LYS A 89 9.17 -8.99 -4.60
C LYS A 89 10.14 -9.95 -5.29
N GLN A 90 10.29 -11.16 -4.74
CA GLN A 90 11.18 -12.18 -5.27
C GLN A 90 10.76 -12.65 -6.66
N TRP A 91 9.46 -12.78 -6.92
CA TRP A 91 8.96 -13.12 -8.24
C TRP A 91 9.31 -12.02 -9.25
N VAL A 92 8.98 -10.75 -8.98
CA VAL A 92 9.31 -9.62 -9.87
C VAL A 92 10.81 -9.51 -10.14
N LEU A 93 11.66 -9.77 -9.14
CA LEU A 93 13.12 -9.67 -9.31
C LEU A 93 13.75 -10.86 -10.04
N ARG A 94 13.07 -12.02 -10.09
CA ARG A 94 13.52 -13.23 -10.80
C ARG A 94 13.01 -13.28 -12.23
N ASP A 95 11.79 -12.81 -12.46
CA ASP A 95 11.15 -12.82 -13.76
C ASP A 95 11.76 -11.75 -14.68
N ALA A 96 12.28 -12.17 -15.84
CA ALA A 96 13.06 -11.31 -16.71
C ALA A 96 12.25 -10.15 -17.30
N GLU A 97 10.96 -10.38 -17.58
CA GLU A 97 10.07 -9.41 -18.21
C GLU A 97 9.69 -8.31 -17.24
N THR A 98 9.19 -8.68 -16.06
CA THR A 98 8.87 -7.73 -14.98
C THR A 98 10.11 -6.96 -14.54
N LYS A 99 11.26 -7.62 -14.34
CA LYS A 99 12.52 -6.98 -13.95
C LYS A 99 13.02 -5.96 -14.96
N ARG A 100 12.78 -6.17 -16.26
CA ARG A 100 13.21 -5.24 -17.32
C ARG A 100 12.50 -3.89 -17.21
N LEU A 101 11.25 -3.87 -16.74
CA LEU A 101 10.44 -2.64 -16.61
C LEU A 101 10.82 -1.80 -15.39
N LEU A 102 11.58 -2.36 -14.45
CA LEU A 102 11.94 -1.65 -13.23
C LEU A 102 13.13 -0.70 -13.43
N THR A 103 13.00 0.50 -12.87
CA THR A 103 14.15 1.40 -12.67
C THR A 103 15.14 0.81 -11.67
N GLN A 104 16.37 1.32 -11.64
CA GLN A 104 17.37 0.89 -10.65
C GLN A 104 16.88 1.14 -9.22
N ASN A 105 16.19 2.26 -8.97
CA ASN A 105 15.61 2.54 -7.67
C ASN A 105 14.53 1.52 -7.29
N GLN A 106 13.62 1.18 -8.20
CA GLN A 106 12.59 0.17 -7.95
C GLN A 106 13.18 -1.21 -7.66
N LYS A 107 14.24 -1.60 -8.38
CA LYS A 107 14.99 -2.84 -8.09
C LYS A 107 15.59 -2.79 -6.68
N HIS A 108 16.19 -1.66 -6.31
CA HIS A 108 16.75 -1.46 -4.98
C HIS A 108 15.69 -1.60 -3.89
N VAL A 109 14.55 -0.92 -4.03
CA VAL A 109 13.39 -1.02 -3.11
C VAL A 109 12.94 -2.46 -2.95
N LEU A 110 12.69 -3.18 -4.05
CA LEU A 110 12.23 -4.57 -3.98
C LEU A 110 13.29 -5.53 -3.43
N SER A 111 14.58 -5.20 -3.52
CA SER A 111 15.67 -6.02 -3.01
C SER A 111 15.88 -5.90 -1.49
N LYS A 112 15.47 -4.77 -0.89
CA LYS A 112 15.63 -4.53 0.54
C LYS A 112 14.75 -5.49 1.36
N PRO A 113 15.27 -6.16 2.41
CA PRO A 113 14.47 -7.05 3.24
C PRO A 113 13.51 -6.26 4.14
N PHE A 114 12.40 -6.90 4.51
CA PHE A 114 11.51 -6.45 5.58
C PHE A 114 12.12 -6.75 6.95
N TYR A 115 11.69 -6.04 7.99
CA TYR A 115 12.07 -6.39 9.36
C TYR A 115 11.42 -7.72 9.80
N THR A 116 12.15 -8.49 10.59
CA THR A 116 11.59 -9.63 11.31
C THR A 116 10.76 -9.12 12.50
N TRP A 117 9.60 -9.74 12.72
CA TRP A 117 8.64 -9.39 13.76
C TRP A 117 8.25 -10.59 14.63
N ASP A 118 9.21 -11.45 14.98
CA ASP A 118 9.04 -12.57 15.91
C ASP A 118 9.26 -12.16 17.37
N GLN A 119 9.03 -13.09 18.31
CA GLN A 119 9.19 -12.82 19.74
C GLN A 119 10.61 -12.31 20.09
N GLN A 120 11.65 -12.85 19.46
CA GLN A 120 13.03 -12.45 19.71
C GLN A 120 13.32 -11.03 19.22
N SER A 121 12.80 -10.66 18.05
CA SER A 121 12.95 -9.32 17.48
C SER A 121 12.20 -8.23 18.27
N LEU A 122 11.30 -8.63 19.18
CA LEU A 122 10.47 -7.76 20.01
C LEU A 122 10.99 -7.61 21.44
N THR A 123 11.90 -8.48 21.91
CA THR A 123 12.50 -8.38 23.25
C THR A 123 13.65 -7.39 23.31
N ASP A 124 14.34 -7.15 22.19
CA ASP A 124 15.55 -6.35 22.16
C ASP A 124 15.30 -4.95 21.59
N GLN A 125 15.92 -3.93 22.21
CA GLN A 125 16.21 -2.68 21.50
C GLN A 125 17.20 -2.99 20.38
N VAL A 126 16.70 -3.36 19.20
CA VAL A 126 17.53 -3.61 18.04
C VAL A 126 18.12 -2.27 17.58
N ARG A 127 19.43 -2.07 17.82
CA ARG A 127 20.22 -0.93 17.34
C ARG A 127 19.71 0.44 17.81
N GLY A 128 19.14 0.53 19.01
CA GLY A 128 18.67 1.80 19.60
C GLY A 128 17.35 2.33 19.03
N HIS A 129 16.70 1.61 18.10
CA HIS A 129 15.37 1.96 17.62
C HIS A 129 14.28 1.34 18.50
N THR A 130 13.26 2.12 18.85
CA THR A 130 12.06 1.59 19.51
C THR A 130 11.24 0.76 18.52
N ILE A 131 10.44 -0.17 19.06
CA ILE A 131 9.50 -0.99 18.26
C ILE A 131 8.57 -0.08 17.43
N SER A 132 8.11 1.04 17.98
CA SER A 132 7.26 1.99 17.24
C SER A 132 7.97 2.64 16.06
N THR A 133 9.26 2.98 16.20
CA THR A 133 10.05 3.57 15.11
C THR A 133 10.23 2.57 13.98
N ARG A 134 10.65 1.34 14.30
CA ARG A 134 10.75 0.25 13.32
C ARG A 134 9.41 -0.03 12.62
N LEU A 135 8.30 -0.03 13.36
CA LEU A 135 6.97 -0.26 12.76
C LEU A 135 6.57 0.86 11.80
N ASN A 136 6.90 2.11 12.12
CA ASN A 136 6.61 3.24 11.25
C ASN A 136 7.46 3.22 9.98
N GLU A 137 8.75 2.93 10.10
CA GLU A 137 9.63 2.69 8.95
C GLU A 137 9.10 1.56 8.06
N GLU A 138 8.66 0.46 8.68
CA GLU A 138 8.13 -0.69 7.96
C GLU A 138 6.83 -0.36 7.21
N LYS A 139 5.93 0.42 7.80
CA LYS A 139 4.71 0.90 7.13
C LYS A 139 5.04 1.69 5.87
N SER A 140 5.97 2.63 5.99
CA SER A 140 6.41 3.45 4.86
C SER A 140 7.04 2.57 3.78
N PHE A 141 7.86 1.60 4.17
CA PHE A 141 8.50 0.68 3.23
C PHE A 141 7.50 -0.25 2.55
N VAL A 142 6.47 -0.75 3.27
CA VAL A 142 5.37 -1.52 2.67
C VAL A 142 4.65 -0.70 1.60
N ALA A 143 4.33 0.57 1.89
CA ALA A 143 3.68 1.44 0.91
C ALA A 143 4.55 1.66 -0.33
N GLU A 144 5.87 1.81 -0.15
CA GLU A 144 6.81 1.95 -1.26
C GLU A 144 6.87 0.69 -2.14
N VAL A 145 6.98 -0.49 -1.52
CA VAL A 145 6.92 -1.79 -2.23
C VAL A 145 5.60 -1.95 -2.97
N GLU A 146 4.48 -1.68 -2.31
CA GLU A 146 3.15 -1.79 -2.89
C GLU A 146 2.96 -0.86 -4.08
N ASN A 147 3.52 0.35 -4.04
CA ASN A 147 3.49 1.27 -5.17
C ASN A 147 4.26 0.71 -6.38
N VAL A 148 5.44 0.11 -6.15
CA VAL A 148 6.20 -0.53 -7.23
C VAL A 148 5.45 -1.74 -7.80
N LEU A 149 4.87 -2.58 -6.95
CA LEU A 149 4.11 -3.76 -7.38
C LEU A 149 2.83 -3.37 -8.13
N ALA A 150 2.12 -2.33 -7.70
CA ALA A 150 0.97 -1.77 -8.42
C ALA A 150 1.36 -1.30 -9.82
N HIS A 151 2.51 -0.63 -9.95
CA HIS A 151 3.00 -0.20 -11.25
C HIS A 151 3.32 -1.39 -12.17
N VAL A 152 3.93 -2.46 -11.65
CA VAL A 152 4.13 -3.71 -12.41
C VAL A 152 2.79 -4.32 -12.85
N ALA A 153 1.80 -4.34 -11.96
CA ALA A 153 0.47 -4.89 -12.24
C ALA A 153 -0.30 -4.12 -13.33
N ILE A 154 -0.03 -2.82 -13.47
CA ILE A 154 -0.60 -1.97 -14.53
C ILE A 154 0.13 -2.19 -15.86
N LEU A 155 1.46 -2.35 -15.83
CA LEU A 155 2.25 -2.50 -17.05
C LEU A 155 2.18 -3.90 -17.67
N LEU A 156 1.92 -4.93 -16.84
CA LEU A 156 1.86 -6.34 -17.26
C LEU A 156 0.63 -7.05 -16.65
N PRO A 157 -0.59 -6.70 -17.09
CA PRO A 157 -1.83 -7.24 -16.51
C PRO A 157 -1.96 -8.77 -16.64
N ASP A 158 -1.45 -9.34 -17.74
CA ASP A 158 -1.53 -10.79 -18.00
C ASP A 158 -0.47 -11.61 -17.26
N ARG A 159 0.54 -10.95 -16.68
CA ARG A 159 1.66 -11.64 -16.03
C ARG A 159 1.29 -12.01 -14.60
N ASN A 160 1.36 -13.31 -14.29
CA ASN A 160 0.99 -13.83 -12.99
C ASN A 160 2.19 -14.46 -12.23
N PRO A 161 2.28 -14.27 -10.90
CA PRO A 161 3.21 -15.00 -10.05
C PRO A 161 2.97 -16.51 -10.10
N ARG A 162 4.07 -17.28 -10.06
CA ARG A 162 4.03 -18.75 -9.90
C ARG A 162 4.72 -19.06 -8.57
N PHE A 163 3.93 -19.36 -7.55
CA PHE A 163 4.38 -19.69 -6.20
C PHE A 163 4.27 -21.19 -5.95
#